data_AF-A0A1Q2L4A2-F1
#
_entry.id   AF-A0A1Q2L4A2-F1
#
_cell.length_a   1.000
_cell.length_b   1.000
_cell.length_c   1.000
_cell.angle_alpha   90.00
_cell.angle_beta   90.00
_cell.angle_gamma   90.00
#
_symmetry.space_group_name_H-M   'P 1'
#
loop_
_entity.id
_entity.type
_entity.pdbx_description
1 polymer ?
#
loop_
_entity_poly.entity_id
_entity_poly.type
_entity_poly.pdbx_seq_one_letter_code
_entity_poly.pdbx_strand_id
1 'polypeptide(L)'
;MKVQQLDPEVLGRNLLGIVPASLKGKHSWPRSTVTDYIAVETLEDEFIKDLFKLPTMELVEKWYGGQMELLTYIARNSVFLKKDPD
;
A
#
# COMPACT_ATOMS: atom_id res chain seq x y z
N MET A 1 1.07 8.31 8.16
CA MET A 1 0.67 9.16 7.01
C MET A 1 -0.78 8.88 6.62
N LYS A 2 -1.37 9.75 5.78
CA LYS A 2 -2.69 9.54 5.15
C LYS A 2 -2.56 9.29 3.66
N VAL A 3 -3.46 8.51 3.06
CA VAL A 3 -3.37 8.13 1.63
C VAL A 3 -3.37 9.34 0.68
N GLN A 4 -4.03 10.43 1.05
CA GLN A 4 -4.12 11.64 0.22
C GLN A 4 -2.80 12.42 0.15
N GLN A 5 -1.82 12.06 0.98
CA GLN A 5 -0.50 12.69 1.04
C GLN A 5 0.51 11.97 0.14
N LEU A 6 0.13 10.85 -0.48
CA LEU A 6 1.02 10.04 -1.30
C LEU A 6 1.14 10.62 -2.71
N ASP A 7 2.34 10.52 -3.27
CA ASP A 7 2.60 10.77 -4.68
C ASP A 7 2.41 9.46 -5.48
N PRO A 8 1.42 9.37 -6.38
CA PRO A 8 1.17 8.17 -7.18
C PRO A 8 2.33 7.75 -8.08
N GLU A 9 3.12 8.70 -8.59
CA GLU A 9 4.25 8.39 -9.47
C GLU A 9 5.40 7.76 -8.69
N VAL A 10 5.70 8.30 -7.50
CA VAL A 10 6.70 7.73 -6.58
C VAL A 10 6.24 6.35 -6.11
N LEU A 11 4.98 6.23 -5.69
CA LEU A 11 4.40 4.97 -5.23
C LEU A 11 4.46 3.89 -6.33
N GLY A 12 4.06 4.24 -7.55
CA GLY A 12 4.12 3.35 -8.70
C GLY A 12 5.54 2.89 -9.02
N ARG A 13 6.50 3.83 -9.01
CA ARG A 13 7.92 3.52 -9.22
C ARG A 13 8.46 2.56 -8.15
N ASN A 14 8.17 2.81 -6.88
CA ASN A 14 8.66 2.01 -5.78
C ASN A 14 8.06 0.59 -5.80
N LEU A 15 6.74 0.47 -6.08
CA LEU A 15 6.06 -0.82 -6.25
C LEU A 15 6.68 -1.65 -7.39
N LEU A 16 6.93 -1.04 -8.55
CA LEU A 16 7.55 -1.71 -9.70
C LEU A 16 8.99 -2.16 -9.41
N GLY A 17 9.69 -1.46 -8.50
CA GLY A 17 11.05 -1.81 -8.07
C GLY A 17 11.15 -3.06 -7.19
N ILE A 18 10.06 -3.51 -6.56
CA ILE A 18 10.08 -4.61 -5.58
C ILE A 18 10.51 -5.93 -6.22
N VAL A 19 9.98 -6.28 -7.40
CA VAL A 19 10.28 -7.57 -8.04
C VAL A 19 11.74 -7.68 -8.46
N PRO A 20 12.33 -6.69 -9.19
CA PRO A 20 13.77 -6.69 -9.47
C PRO A 20 14.63 -6.77 -8.21
N ALA A 21 14.27 -6.03 -7.16
CA ALA A 21 14.98 -6.06 -5.88
C ALA A 21 14.90 -7.45 -5.22
N SER A 22 13.76 -8.13 -5.32
CA SER A 22 13.55 -9.48 -4.77
C SER A 22 14.42 -10.52 -5.48
N LEU A 23 14.50 -10.45 -6.81
CA LEU A 23 15.38 -11.30 -7.60
C LEU A 23 16.85 -11.07 -7.20
N LYS A 24 17.27 -9.81 -7.10
CA LYS A 24 18.64 -9.44 -6.69
C LYS A 24 18.97 -9.92 -5.26
N GLY A 25 18.00 -9.81 -4.35
CA GLY A 25 18.10 -10.28 -2.97
C GLY A 25 17.94 -11.80 -2.79
N LYS A 26 17.71 -12.56 -3.87
CA LYS A 26 17.45 -14.01 -3.84
C LYS A 26 16.28 -14.39 -2.92
N HIS A 27 15.29 -13.53 -2.83
CA HIS A 27 14.10 -13.78 -2.04
C HIS A 27 13.05 -14.55 -2.84
N SER A 28 12.48 -15.59 -2.25
CA SER A 28 11.39 -16.35 -2.86
C SER A 28 10.08 -15.57 -2.94
N TRP A 29 9.91 -14.54 -2.10
CA TRP A 29 8.67 -13.77 -2.01
C TRP A 29 8.94 -12.25 -1.94
N PRO A 30 8.25 -11.44 -2.74
CA PRO A 30 8.38 -9.97 -2.71
C PRO A 30 8.19 -9.33 -1.33
N ARG A 31 7.29 -9.89 -0.50
CA ARG A 31 7.07 -9.40 0.86
C ARG A 31 8.34 -9.43 1.71
N SER A 32 9.20 -10.44 1.53
CA SER A 32 10.47 -10.56 2.26
C SER A 32 11.43 -9.42 1.89
N THR A 33 11.42 -9.01 0.62
CA THR A 33 12.20 -7.85 0.17
C THR A 33 11.69 -6.56 0.78
N VAL A 34 10.37 -6.38 0.83
CA VAL A 34 9.76 -5.22 1.47
C VAL A 34 10.08 -5.16 2.97
N THR A 35 10.06 -6.31 3.66
CA THR A 35 10.34 -6.33 5.09
C THR A 35 11.80 -6.06 5.43
N ASP A 36 12.71 -6.56 4.60
CA ASP A 36 14.15 -6.67 4.94
C ASP A 36 15.01 -5.60 4.26
N TYR A 37 14.61 -5.08 3.08
CA TYR A 37 15.46 -4.20 2.25
C TYR A 37 14.89 -2.81 2.00
N ILE A 38 13.59 -2.57 2.18
CA ILE A 38 13.05 -1.21 2.00
C ILE A 38 13.38 -0.38 3.24
N ALA A 39 14.40 0.48 3.08
CA ALA A 39 14.62 1.63 3.92
C ALA A 39 13.44 2.58 3.75
N VAL A 40 12.91 3.10 4.85
CA VAL A 40 11.81 4.06 4.80
C VAL A 40 12.41 5.45 4.68
N GLU A 41 12.44 5.96 3.45
CA GLU A 41 12.95 7.31 3.16
C GLU A 41 11.81 8.26 2.76
N THR A 42 10.72 7.70 2.22
CA THR A 42 9.53 8.44 1.77
C THR A 42 8.25 7.92 2.43
N LEU A 43 7.15 8.69 2.31
CA LEU A 43 5.83 8.25 2.77
C LEU A 43 5.34 7.04 1.96
N GLU A 44 5.73 6.94 0.70
CA GLU A 44 5.42 5.83 -0.20
C GLU A 44 6.14 4.55 0.24
N ASP A 45 7.39 4.65 0.72
CA ASP A 45 8.11 3.51 1.28
C ASP A 45 7.45 3.02 2.57
N GLU A 46 7.02 3.95 3.44
CA GLU A 46 6.23 3.62 4.64
C GLU A 46 4.93 2.92 4.24
N PHE A 47 4.24 3.41 3.20
CA PHE A 47 2.99 2.85 2.70
C PHE A 47 3.16 1.41 2.22
N ILE A 48 4.17 1.18 1.38
CA ILE A 48 4.47 -0.17 0.90
C ILE A 48 4.82 -1.07 2.08
N LYS A 49 5.65 -0.62 3.02
CA LYS A 49 6.07 -1.43 4.16
C LYS A 49 4.91 -1.81 5.07
N ASP A 50 4.04 -0.85 5.38
CA ASP A 50 2.82 -1.06 6.16
C ASP A 50 1.89 -2.09 5.49
N LEU A 51 1.69 -1.97 4.16
CA LEU A 51 0.80 -2.86 3.40
C LEU A 51 1.16 -4.35 3.57
N PHE A 52 2.45 -4.65 3.71
CA PHE A 52 2.95 -6.02 3.86
C PHE A 52 3.17 -6.45 5.33
N LYS A 53 3.01 -5.55 6.31
CA LYS A 53 3.31 -5.82 7.72
C LYS A 53 2.11 -5.69 8.66
N LEU A 54 1.16 -4.81 8.37
CA LEU A 54 0.10 -4.46 9.31
C LEU A 54 -1.23 -5.17 8.97
N PRO A 55 -2.04 -5.52 9.99
CA PRO A 55 -3.42 -5.97 9.80
C PRO A 55 -4.30 -4.90 9.16
N THR A 56 -5.35 -5.33 8.45
CA THR A 56 -6.29 -4.44 7.75
C THR A 56 -6.82 -3.31 8.65
N MET A 57 -7.25 -3.62 9.87
CA MET A 57 -7.83 -2.58 10.74
C MET A 57 -6.81 -1.54 11.18
N GLU A 58 -5.55 -1.93 11.38
CA GLU A 58 -4.49 -0.96 11.67
C GLU A 58 -4.22 -0.06 10.46
N LEU A 59 -4.28 -0.61 9.24
CA LEU A 59 -4.20 0.18 8.01
C LEU A 59 -5.37 1.15 7.86
N VAL A 60 -6.59 0.72 8.21
CA VAL A 60 -7.78 1.59 8.20
C VAL A 60 -7.60 2.80 9.12
N GLU A 61 -7.17 2.56 10.37
CA GLU A 61 -6.91 3.64 11.32
C GLU A 61 -5.78 4.54 10.85
N LYS A 62 -4.64 3.95 10.48
CA LYS A 62 -3.42 4.67 10.11
C LYS A 62 -3.66 5.53 8.87
N TRP A 63 -4.12 4.93 7.77
CA TRP A 63 -4.15 5.57 6.46
C TRP A 63 -5.43 6.35 6.16
N TYR A 64 -6.57 5.91 6.68
CA TYR A 64 -7.87 6.52 6.39
C TYR A 64 -8.45 7.28 7.58
N GLY A 65 -7.94 7.07 8.80
CA GLY A 65 -8.48 7.73 10.00
C GLY A 65 -9.72 7.04 10.57
N GLY A 66 -9.86 5.74 10.29
CA GLY A 66 -10.91 4.91 10.84
C GLY A 66 -11.94 4.47 9.81
N GLN A 67 -12.82 3.56 10.25
CA GLN A 67 -13.74 2.85 9.38
C GLN A 67 -14.73 3.78 8.65
N MET A 68 -15.24 4.81 9.33
CA MET A 68 -16.21 5.75 8.74
C MET A 68 -15.60 6.57 7.60
N GLU A 69 -14.36 7.00 7.76
CA GLU A 69 -13.64 7.75 6.73
C GLU A 69 -13.32 6.86 5.52
N LEU A 70 -12.95 5.61 5.75
CA LEU A 70 -12.75 4.64 4.68
C LEU A 70 -14.04 4.36 3.88
N LEU A 71 -15.17 4.19 4.56
CA LEU A 71 -16.46 3.99 3.88
C LEU A 71 -16.85 5.22 3.05
N THR A 72 -16.59 6.42 3.58
CA THR A 72 -16.81 7.69 2.85
C THR A 72 -15.89 7.79 1.63
N TYR A 73 -14.62 7.42 1.77
CA TYR A 73 -13.66 7.36 0.68
C TYR A 73 -14.12 6.39 -0.42
N ILE A 74 -14.59 5.19 -0.06
CA ILE A 74 -15.11 4.20 -1.01
C ILE A 74 -16.33 4.75 -1.76
N ALA A 75 -17.30 5.35 -1.06
CA ALA A 75 -18.49 5.92 -1.69
C ALA A 75 -18.17 7.00 -2.72
N ARG A 76 -17.16 7.84 -2.43
CA ARG A 76 -16.68 8.93 -3.32
C ARG A 76 -15.89 8.42 -4.52
N ASN A 77 -15.17 7.30 -4.38
CA ASN A 77 -14.26 6.75 -5.39
C ASN A 77 -14.79 5.44 -5.99
N SER A 78 -16.11 5.31 -6.10
CA SER A 78 -16.88 4.08 -6.38
C SER A 78 -16.74 3.56 -7.82
N VAL A 79 -15.51 3.39 -8.29
CA VAL A 79 -15.14 2.64 -9.50
C VAL A 79 -14.98 1.13 -9.19
N PHE A 80 -14.72 0.75 -7.94
CA PHE A 80 -14.32 -0.62 -7.58
C PHE A 80 -15.44 -1.54 -7.04
N LEU A 81 -16.68 -1.08 -6.92
CA LEU A 81 -17.77 -1.85 -6.30
C LEU A 81 -19.04 -1.98 -7.16
N LYS A 82 -18.95 -1.74 -8.47
CA LYS A 82 -20.01 -2.25 -9.35
C LYS A 82 -19.85 -3.77 -9.39
N LYS A 83 -20.61 -4.45 -8.54
CA LYS A 83 -20.91 -5.87 -8.71
C LYS A 83 -21.57 -5.97 -10.08
N ASP A 84 -20.93 -6.62 -11.05
CA ASP A 84 -21.64 -7.03 -12.26
C ASP A 84 -22.84 -7.87 -11.81
N PRO A 85 -24.07 -7.52 -12.22
CA PRO A 85 -25.22 -8.35 -11.92
C PRO A 85 -25.13 -9.63 -12.76
N ASP A 86 -24.99 -10.78 -12.07
CA ASP A 86 -25.29 -12.10 -12.64
C ASP A 86 -26.76 -12.19 -13.10
#